data_AF-A0A7R9QBY1-F1
#
_entry.id   AF-A0A7R9QBY1-F1
#
_cell.length_a   1.000
_cell.length_b   1.000
_cell.length_c   1.000
_cell.angle_alpha   90.00
_cell.angle_beta   90.00
_cell.angle_gamma   90.00
#
_symmetry.space_group_name_H-M   'P 1'
#
loop_
_entity.id
_entity.type
_entity.pdbx_description
1 polymer ?
#
loop_
_entity_poly.entity_id
_entity_poly.type
_entity_poly.pdbx_seq_one_letter_code
_entity_poly.pdbx_strand_id
1 'polypeptide(L)'
;MQATDRNEFRLAFAAARQLDKKVLDQIASGHDSSNVTQSLIKKGNSLFYQLNLSDSITGVVLLALSLVVLCGCLVLMVKLLHSMLKGQIAIVIKKTMNRDYQFPYSILVNYLAILVGCILTILVQSSSIFTSALTPLAGIGVISLERMYPLTLGSNIGTTTTGILAALAADSSSLKSTLQLAFCHLFFNISGILIFYPIPWMRWPIGLARMLGNITAKYRWFSVFYLISMFFLLPLTVFSLSLTGTWALVGIGGPFLLVCFIVIVINLIQHKRRSLLPLKLQNWNFLPLWMHSLEPIDEIIAKLVERFACLACCAGDQSRHDAAAQSRELHRWLVSVENVTLRVRLNQELNDKEVTNL
;
A
#
# COMPACT_ATOMS: atom_id res chain seq x y z
N MET A 1 -31.60 9.60 -7.24
CA MET A 1 -30.69 9.06 -6.21
C MET A 1 -29.51 10.01 -5.86
N GLN A 2 -29.60 11.31 -6.17
CA GLN A 2 -28.49 12.29 -6.07
C GLN A 2 -28.80 13.47 -5.11
N ALA A 3 -29.98 13.45 -4.48
CA ALA A 3 -30.46 14.46 -3.54
C ALA A 3 -30.34 13.99 -2.07
N THR A 4 -30.49 12.69 -1.82
CA THR A 4 -30.40 12.10 -0.47
C THR A 4 -28.97 12.17 0.09
N ASP A 5 -27.95 11.91 -0.74
CA ASP A 5 -26.52 11.96 -0.37
C ASP A 5 -26.04 13.37 0.05
N ARG A 6 -26.61 14.41 -0.58
CA ARG A 6 -26.22 15.80 -0.33
C ARG A 6 -26.72 16.30 1.03
N ASN A 7 -27.80 15.71 1.54
CA ASN A 7 -28.39 16.07 2.81
C ASN A 7 -27.68 15.39 3.98
N GLU A 8 -27.26 14.13 3.83
CA GLU A 8 -26.46 13.43 4.86
C GLU A 8 -25.08 14.08 5.04
N PHE A 9 -24.42 14.46 3.95
CA PHE A 9 -23.13 15.14 4.02
C PHE A 9 -23.23 16.52 4.68
N ARG A 10 -24.33 17.25 4.42
CA ARG A 10 -24.62 18.54 5.07
C ARG A 10 -24.94 18.37 6.55
N LEU A 11 -25.62 17.30 6.95
CA LEU A 11 -25.91 17.02 8.35
C LEU A 11 -24.64 16.68 9.14
N ALA A 12 -23.77 15.82 8.59
CA ALA A 12 -22.50 15.46 9.21
C ALA A 12 -21.56 16.67 9.35
N PHE A 13 -21.49 17.52 8.32
CA PHE A 13 -20.69 18.74 8.33
C PHE A 13 -21.28 19.81 9.28
N ALA A 14 -22.60 19.88 9.41
CA ALA A 14 -23.28 20.76 10.36
C ALA A 14 -23.07 20.28 11.81
N ALA A 15 -23.02 18.98 12.08
CA ALA A 15 -22.72 18.42 13.39
C ALA A 15 -21.28 18.73 13.83
N ALA A 16 -20.30 18.60 12.93
CA ALA A 16 -18.90 18.97 13.20
C ALA A 16 -18.71 20.47 13.50
N ARG A 17 -19.63 21.33 13.02
CA ARG A 17 -19.60 22.80 13.23
C ARG A 17 -20.23 23.24 14.57
N GLN A 18 -20.80 22.30 15.35
CA GLN A 18 -21.52 22.59 16.60
C GLN A 18 -20.63 22.57 17.85
N LEU A 19 -19.36 22.20 17.73
CA LEU A 19 -18.39 22.19 18.82
C LEU A 19 -17.75 23.57 19.02
N ASP A 20 -17.67 24.04 20.26
CA ASP A 20 -16.96 25.28 20.58
C ASP A 20 -15.45 25.07 20.54
N LYS A 21 -14.82 25.48 19.43
CA LYS A 21 -13.37 25.38 19.22
C LYS A 21 -12.55 26.04 20.33
N LYS A 22 -13.09 27.09 20.98
CA LYS A 22 -12.38 27.79 22.07
C LYS A 22 -12.28 26.94 23.33
N VAL A 23 -13.34 26.18 23.64
CA VAL A 23 -13.34 25.26 24.79
C VAL A 23 -12.44 24.06 24.49
N LEU A 24 -12.45 23.56 23.25
CA LEU A 24 -11.60 22.45 22.81
C LEU A 24 -10.10 22.80 22.90
N ASP A 25 -9.71 24.01 22.49
CA ASP A 25 -8.33 24.51 22.59
C ASP A 25 -7.90 24.74 24.05
N GLN A 26 -8.81 25.16 24.94
CA GLN A 26 -8.53 25.30 26.37
C GLN A 26 -8.30 23.96 27.07
N ILE A 27 -9.04 22.91 26.69
CA ILE A 27 -8.84 21.54 27.19
C ILE A 27 -7.53 20.96 26.64
N ALA A 28 -7.26 21.14 25.34
CA ALA A 28 -6.05 20.62 24.69
C ALA A 28 -4.75 21.28 25.18
N SER A 29 -4.82 22.53 25.66
CA SER A 29 -3.69 23.28 26.22
C SER A 29 -3.44 23.03 27.71
N GLY A 30 -4.21 22.16 28.37
CA GLY A 30 -3.99 21.77 29.77
C GLY A 30 -4.30 22.84 30.80
N HIS A 31 -5.07 23.89 30.43
CA HIS A 31 -5.52 24.88 31.38
C HIS A 31 -6.63 24.27 32.27
N ASP A 32 -6.49 24.49 33.58
CA ASP A 32 -7.27 23.91 34.69
C ASP A 32 -8.73 23.55 34.36
N SER A 33 -9.02 22.25 34.23
CA SER A 33 -10.32 21.70 33.85
C SER A 33 -11.41 21.85 34.92
N SER A 34 -11.07 22.43 36.07
CA SER A 34 -11.96 22.60 37.23
C SER A 34 -12.98 23.74 37.07
N ASN A 35 -12.80 24.66 36.11
CA ASN A 35 -13.68 25.83 35.90
C ASN A 35 -14.52 25.78 34.60
N VAL A 36 -14.46 24.72 33.80
CA VAL A 36 -15.22 24.62 32.54
C VAL A 36 -16.60 24.04 32.81
N THR A 37 -17.51 24.86 33.34
CA THR A 37 -18.97 24.56 33.38
C THR A 37 -19.69 24.94 32.06
N GLN A 38 -18.94 25.34 31.03
CA GLN A 38 -19.49 25.63 29.70
C GLN A 38 -19.71 24.33 28.92
N SER A 39 -20.94 24.11 28.45
CA SER A 39 -21.27 23.00 27.56
C SER A 39 -20.42 23.08 26.28
N LEU A 40 -19.87 21.93 25.88
CA LEU A 40 -19.06 21.76 24.66
C LEU A 40 -19.85 22.04 23.37
N ILE A 41 -21.18 22.09 23.47
CA ILE A 41 -22.10 22.32 22.37
C ILE A 41 -22.47 23.80 22.33
N LYS A 42 -22.23 24.43 21.19
CA LYS A 42 -22.61 25.83 20.95
C LYS A 42 -24.13 25.97 21.16
N LYS A 43 -24.56 26.78 22.15
CA LYS A 43 -25.99 27.07 22.40
C LYS A 43 -26.62 27.76 21.18
N GLY A 44 -27.25 26.97 20.31
CA GLY A 44 -28.04 27.43 19.16
C GLY A 44 -28.25 26.35 18.09
N ASN A 45 -29.51 26.07 17.76
CA ASN A 45 -30.01 25.19 16.67
C ASN A 45 -29.20 23.90 16.37
N SER A 46 -28.57 23.33 17.40
CA SER A 46 -27.97 22.00 17.33
C SER A 46 -29.08 20.96 17.38
N LEU A 47 -29.11 20.05 16.41
CA LEU A 47 -30.04 18.91 16.35
C LEU A 47 -30.05 18.10 17.67
N PHE A 48 -28.91 18.07 18.37
CA PHE A 48 -28.75 17.37 19.64
C PHE A 48 -29.24 18.18 20.85
N TYR A 49 -29.16 19.51 20.79
CA TYR A 49 -29.71 20.39 21.83
C TYR A 49 -31.24 20.33 21.86
N GLN A 50 -31.90 20.16 20.70
CA GLN A 50 -33.35 19.99 20.63
C GLN A 50 -33.84 18.64 21.19
N LEU A 51 -32.96 17.64 21.30
CA LEU A 51 -33.27 16.30 21.82
C LEU A 51 -32.99 16.14 23.33
N ASN A 52 -32.55 17.20 24.02
CA ASN A 52 -32.26 17.24 25.47
C ASN A 52 -31.39 16.06 25.97
N LEU A 53 -30.47 15.59 25.14
CA LEU A 53 -29.58 14.47 25.45
C LEU A 53 -28.43 14.92 26.34
N SER A 54 -28.00 14.05 27.26
CA SER A 54 -26.80 14.28 28.08
C SER A 54 -25.55 14.44 27.20
N ASP A 55 -24.64 15.32 27.60
CA ASP A 55 -23.39 15.62 26.89
C ASP A 55 -22.55 14.36 26.61
N SER A 56 -22.57 13.38 27.51
CA SER A 56 -21.87 12.09 27.36
C SER A 56 -22.45 11.23 26.23
N ILE A 57 -23.77 11.10 26.18
CA ILE A 57 -24.50 10.34 25.16
C ILE A 57 -24.31 11.01 23.80
N THR A 58 -24.38 12.34 23.75
CA THR A 58 -24.15 13.11 22.52
C THR A 58 -22.74 12.89 21.98
N GLY A 59 -21.72 12.87 22.86
CA GLY A 59 -20.34 12.56 22.48
C GLY A 59 -20.18 11.16 21.88
N VAL A 60 -20.76 10.13 22.51
CA VAL A 60 -20.69 8.74 22.02
C VAL A 60 -21.41 8.57 20.67
N VAL A 61 -22.59 9.17 20.52
CA VAL A 61 -23.36 9.13 19.27
C VAL A 61 -22.61 9.85 18.14
N LEU A 62 -22.02 11.01 18.42
CA LEU A 62 -21.23 11.76 17.45
C LEU A 62 -19.98 10.99 17.02
N LEU A 63 -19.29 10.35 17.96
CA LEU A 63 -18.13 9.51 17.68
C LEU A 63 -18.52 8.31 16.81
N ALA A 64 -19.57 7.58 17.17
CA ALA A 64 -20.06 6.45 16.40
C ALA A 64 -20.47 6.86 14.97
N LEU A 65 -21.22 7.96 14.83
CA LEU A 65 -21.62 8.50 13.53
C LEU A 65 -20.39 8.90 12.69
N SER A 66 -19.42 9.60 13.29
CA SER A 66 -18.20 10.02 12.60
C SER A 66 -17.37 8.83 12.11
N LEU A 67 -17.29 7.76 12.91
CA LEU A 67 -16.59 6.53 12.56
C LEU A 67 -17.29 5.81 11.40
N VAL A 68 -18.63 5.72 11.43
CA VAL A 68 -19.42 5.13 10.34
C VAL A 68 -19.26 5.93 9.05
N VAL A 69 -19.35 7.26 9.10
CA VAL A 69 -19.16 8.13 7.93
C VAL A 69 -17.74 8.03 7.39
N LEU A 70 -16.72 8.00 8.27
CA LEU A 70 -15.33 7.86 7.89
C LEU A 70 -15.05 6.49 7.24
N CYS A 71 -15.54 5.40 7.84
CA CYS A 71 -15.44 4.06 7.27
C CYS A 71 -16.20 3.96 5.94
N GLY A 72 -17.40 4.51 5.85
CA GLY A 72 -18.21 4.54 4.63
C GLY A 72 -17.53 5.30 3.50
N CYS A 73 -16.98 6.48 3.79
CA CYS A 73 -16.20 7.29 2.86
C CYS A 73 -14.96 6.53 2.37
N LEU A 74 -14.22 5.89 3.28
CA LEU A 74 -13.04 5.09 2.92
C LEU A 74 -13.40 3.93 2.00
N VAL A 75 -14.46 3.17 2.31
CA VAL A 75 -14.91 2.03 1.49
C VAL A 75 -15.42 2.50 0.12
N LEU A 76 -16.19 3.59 0.06
CA LEU A 76 -16.68 4.18 -1.19
C LEU A 76 -15.51 4.65 -2.05
N MET A 77 -14.55 5.36 -1.46
CA MET A 77 -13.34 5.82 -2.13
C MET A 77 -12.56 4.64 -2.74
N VAL A 78 -12.36 3.56 -1.97
CA VAL A 78 -11.71 2.34 -2.46
C VAL A 78 -12.50 1.71 -3.62
N LYS A 79 -13.82 1.60 -3.52
CA LYS A 79 -14.66 1.04 -4.60
C LYS A 79 -14.64 1.89 -5.86
N LEU A 80 -14.74 3.21 -5.74
CA LEU A 80 -14.71 4.14 -6.87
C LEU A 80 -13.36 4.08 -7.57
N LEU A 81 -12.27 4.10 -6.81
CA LEU A 81 -10.95 4.06 -7.41
C LEU A 81 -10.61 2.70 -8.01
N HIS A 82 -11.07 1.59 -7.41
CA HIS A 82 -10.96 0.27 -8.04
C HIS A 82 -11.74 0.19 -9.36
N SER A 83 -12.91 0.83 -9.44
CA SER A 83 -13.67 0.96 -10.69
C SER A 83 -12.95 1.84 -11.73
N MET A 84 -12.32 2.94 -11.31
CA MET A 84 -11.57 3.83 -12.22
C MET A 84 -10.29 3.17 -12.76
N LEU A 85 -9.58 2.44 -11.92
CA LEU A 85 -8.32 1.79 -12.27
C LEU A 85 -8.55 0.56 -13.16
N LYS A 86 -9.69 -0.15 -13.01
CA LYS A 86 -10.12 -1.19 -13.96
C LYS A 86 -10.52 -0.67 -15.34
N GLY A 87 -10.79 0.63 -15.48
CA GLY A 87 -11.21 1.25 -16.73
C GLY A 87 -10.06 1.88 -17.52
N GLN A 88 -10.15 3.19 -17.71
CA GLN A 88 -9.29 3.97 -18.62
C GLN A 88 -7.81 3.97 -18.21
N ILE A 89 -7.51 3.93 -16.90
CA ILE A 89 -6.13 4.07 -16.41
C ILE A 89 -5.30 2.82 -16.71
N ALA A 90 -5.86 1.62 -16.53
CA ALA A 90 -5.20 0.38 -16.95
C ALA A 90 -4.96 0.35 -18.47
N ILE A 91 -5.89 0.89 -19.27
CA ILE A 91 -5.74 0.98 -20.73
C ILE A 91 -4.64 1.99 -21.11
N VAL A 92 -4.57 3.15 -20.44
CA VAL A 92 -3.53 4.16 -20.67
C VAL A 92 -2.16 3.62 -20.26
N ILE A 93 -2.05 2.97 -19.10
CA ILE A 93 -0.80 2.32 -18.67
C ILE A 93 -0.41 1.22 -19.67
N LYS A 94 -1.35 0.38 -20.12
CA LYS A 94 -1.08 -0.68 -21.11
C LYS A 94 -0.62 -0.11 -22.46
N LYS A 95 -1.33 0.90 -23.00
CA LYS A 95 -1.06 1.51 -24.31
C LYS A 95 0.26 2.28 -24.32
N THR A 96 0.58 2.96 -23.22
CA THR A 96 1.77 3.81 -23.11
C THR A 96 3.01 3.05 -22.60
N MET A 97 2.85 2.00 -21.78
CA MET A 97 3.97 1.38 -21.05
C MET A 97 4.30 -0.06 -21.42
N ASN A 98 3.37 -0.81 -22.03
CA ASN A 98 3.63 -2.20 -22.44
C ASN A 98 4.16 -2.31 -23.87
N ARG A 99 4.62 -1.19 -24.47
CA ARG A 99 5.44 -1.26 -25.67
C ARG A 99 6.88 -1.50 -25.25
N ASP A 100 7.46 -2.58 -25.77
CA ASP A 100 8.89 -2.83 -25.69
C ASP A 100 9.62 -1.86 -26.61
N TYR A 101 9.92 -0.68 -26.07
CA TYR A 101 10.73 0.30 -26.77
C TYR A 101 12.19 -0.17 -26.78
N GLN A 102 12.78 -0.29 -27.97
CA GLN A 102 14.21 -0.53 -28.13
C GLN A 102 15.04 0.62 -27.52
N PHE A 103 16.27 0.30 -27.10
CA PHE A 103 17.25 1.26 -26.59
C PHE A 103 17.50 2.36 -27.63
N PRO A 104 17.50 3.68 -27.29
CA PRO A 104 17.56 4.32 -25.97
C PRO A 104 16.21 4.75 -25.35
N TYR A 105 15.09 4.60 -26.05
CA TYR A 105 13.76 5.08 -25.60
C TYR A 105 13.24 4.36 -24.34
N SER A 106 13.73 3.14 -24.07
CA SER A 106 13.40 2.39 -22.85
C SER A 106 13.70 3.15 -21.55
N ILE A 107 14.78 3.95 -21.51
CA ILE A 107 15.16 4.76 -20.35
C ILE A 107 14.16 5.91 -20.15
N LEU A 108 13.79 6.62 -21.22
CA LEU A 108 12.83 7.71 -21.17
C LEU A 108 11.44 7.23 -20.73
N VAL A 109 11.00 6.08 -21.24
CA VAL A 109 9.71 5.45 -20.87
C VAL A 109 9.69 5.09 -19.38
N ASN A 110 10.82 4.67 -18.84
CA ASN A 110 11.01 4.33 -17.45
C ASN A 110 10.97 5.55 -16.51
N TYR A 111 11.40 6.73 -16.96
CA TYR A 111 11.22 7.99 -16.21
C TYR A 111 9.81 8.56 -16.40
N LEU A 112 9.21 8.40 -17.59
CA LEU A 112 7.82 8.74 -17.82
C LEU A 112 6.89 7.93 -16.91
N ALA A 113 7.21 6.66 -16.67
CA ALA A 113 6.52 5.81 -15.70
C ALA A 113 6.52 6.41 -14.28
N ILE A 114 7.66 6.96 -13.84
CA ILE A 114 7.76 7.65 -12.54
C ILE A 114 6.85 8.89 -12.54
N LEU A 115 6.87 9.68 -13.61
CA LEU A 115 6.01 10.86 -13.73
C LEU A 115 4.53 10.48 -13.72
N VAL A 116 4.13 9.44 -14.45
CA VAL A 116 2.75 8.93 -14.49
C VAL A 116 2.33 8.45 -13.10
N GLY A 117 3.16 7.67 -12.40
CA GLY A 117 2.87 7.23 -11.03
C GLY A 117 2.72 8.39 -10.06
N CYS A 118 3.54 9.44 -10.19
CA CYS A 118 3.46 10.66 -9.40
C CYS A 118 2.14 11.39 -9.65
N ILE A 119 1.82 11.71 -10.91
CA ILE A 119 0.59 12.43 -11.28
C ILE A 119 -0.65 11.65 -10.85
N LEU A 120 -0.71 10.35 -11.14
CA LEU A 120 -1.84 9.52 -10.75
C LEU A 120 -2.02 9.50 -9.22
N THR A 121 -0.93 9.47 -8.45
CA THR A 121 -1.02 9.50 -6.99
C THR A 121 -1.40 10.87 -6.47
N ILE A 122 -1.00 11.97 -7.09
CA ILE A 122 -1.46 13.33 -6.73
C ILE A 122 -2.96 13.46 -6.96
N LEU A 123 -3.46 12.96 -8.10
CA LEU A 123 -4.88 13.01 -8.45
C LEU A 123 -5.75 12.14 -7.53
N VAL A 124 -5.26 10.93 -7.22
CA VAL A 124 -5.97 9.96 -6.39
C VAL A 124 -5.78 10.24 -4.90
N GLN A 125 -4.70 10.94 -4.53
CA GLN A 125 -4.28 11.25 -3.16
C GLN A 125 -4.08 10.02 -2.26
N SER A 126 -4.00 8.81 -2.85
CA SER A 126 -3.87 7.54 -2.13
C SER A 126 -2.96 6.58 -2.88
N SER A 127 -1.75 6.39 -2.34
CA SER A 127 -0.76 5.44 -2.86
C SER A 127 -1.11 3.98 -2.59
N SER A 128 -1.88 3.69 -1.52
CA SER A 128 -2.37 2.33 -1.24
C SER A 128 -3.37 1.87 -2.29
N ILE A 129 -4.22 2.76 -2.77
CA ILE A 129 -5.20 2.45 -3.81
C ILE A 129 -4.51 2.30 -5.18
N PHE A 130 -3.55 3.17 -5.47
CA PHE A 130 -2.71 3.05 -6.67
C PHE A 130 -1.99 1.70 -6.72
N THR A 131 -1.28 1.32 -5.65
CA THR A 131 -0.57 0.04 -5.58
C THR A 131 -1.52 -1.16 -5.61
N SER A 132 -2.64 -1.11 -4.89
CA SER A 132 -3.65 -2.18 -4.87
C SER A 132 -4.30 -2.44 -6.23
N ALA A 133 -4.38 -1.44 -7.12
CA ALA A 133 -4.86 -1.68 -8.47
C ALA A 133 -3.78 -2.22 -9.41
N LEU A 134 -2.52 -1.83 -9.22
CA LEU A 134 -1.39 -2.36 -10.00
C LEU A 134 -1.12 -3.84 -9.68
N THR A 135 -1.33 -4.28 -8.42
CA THR A 135 -1.04 -5.67 -8.01
C THR A 135 -1.83 -6.72 -8.81
N PRO A 136 -3.16 -6.64 -8.97
CA PRO A 136 -3.91 -7.55 -9.83
C PRO A 136 -3.47 -7.50 -11.30
N LEU A 137 -3.19 -6.29 -11.83
CA LEU A 137 -2.70 -6.10 -13.20
C LEU A 137 -1.35 -6.79 -13.44
N ALA A 138 -0.46 -6.75 -12.45
CA ALA A 138 0.78 -7.52 -12.47
C ALA A 138 0.53 -9.03 -12.34
N GLY A 139 -0.43 -9.44 -11.50
CA GLY A 139 -0.81 -10.84 -11.32
C GLY A 139 -1.38 -11.50 -12.59
N ILE A 140 -2.11 -10.76 -13.42
CA ILE A 140 -2.60 -11.24 -14.74
C ILE A 140 -1.63 -10.98 -15.89
N GLY A 141 -0.42 -10.48 -15.61
CA GLY A 141 0.62 -10.23 -16.62
C GLY A 141 0.38 -9.02 -17.53
N VAL A 142 -0.57 -8.13 -17.21
CA VAL A 142 -0.83 -6.91 -17.99
C VAL A 142 0.27 -5.86 -17.78
N ILE A 143 0.87 -5.84 -16.60
CA ILE A 143 2.00 -4.96 -16.26
C ILE A 143 3.14 -5.84 -15.74
N SER A 144 4.34 -5.71 -16.32
CA SER A 144 5.50 -6.43 -15.81
C SER A 144 5.99 -5.84 -14.48
N LEU A 145 6.62 -6.67 -13.64
CA LEU A 145 7.22 -6.21 -12.37
C LEU A 145 8.24 -5.08 -12.59
N GLU A 146 8.94 -5.11 -13.72
CA GLU A 146 9.93 -4.13 -14.14
C GLU A 146 9.30 -2.75 -14.44
N ARG A 147 8.04 -2.73 -14.90
CA ARG A 147 7.26 -1.49 -15.10
C ARG A 147 6.53 -1.04 -13.84
N MET A 148 6.13 -1.97 -12.98
CA MET A 148 5.50 -1.67 -11.69
C MET A 148 6.46 -0.90 -10.77
N TYR A 149 7.75 -1.25 -10.77
CA TYR A 149 8.75 -0.60 -9.92
C TYR A 149 8.85 0.93 -10.11
N PRO A 150 9.09 1.49 -11.31
CA PRO A 150 9.10 2.94 -11.49
C PRO A 150 7.75 3.61 -11.25
N LEU A 151 6.63 2.95 -11.53
CA LEU A 151 5.30 3.46 -11.19
C LEU A 151 5.16 3.67 -9.67
N THR A 152 5.63 2.69 -8.88
CA THR A 152 5.63 2.79 -7.41
C THR A 152 6.57 3.88 -6.91
N LEU A 153 7.77 4.03 -7.49
CA LEU A 153 8.68 5.13 -7.15
C LEU A 153 8.03 6.51 -7.42
N GLY A 154 7.34 6.64 -8.55
CA GLY A 154 6.51 7.81 -8.85
C GLY A 154 5.44 8.06 -7.81
N SER A 155 4.71 7.02 -7.41
CA SER A 155 3.66 7.11 -6.39
C SER A 155 4.18 7.58 -5.03
N ASN A 156 5.38 7.16 -4.65
CA ASN A 156 6.03 7.63 -3.42
C ASN A 156 6.31 9.14 -3.46
N ILE A 157 6.74 9.69 -4.60
CA ILE A 157 6.85 11.14 -4.79
C ILE A 157 5.47 11.80 -4.67
N GLY A 158 4.46 11.30 -5.40
CA GLY A 158 3.13 11.90 -5.40
C GLY A 158 2.47 11.94 -4.00
N THR A 159 2.76 10.97 -3.14
CA THR A 159 2.26 10.95 -1.74
C THR A 159 2.74 12.14 -0.92
N THR A 160 3.91 12.70 -1.24
CA THR A 160 4.48 13.85 -0.51
C THR A 160 3.71 15.15 -0.74
N THR A 161 3.00 15.27 -1.88
CA THR A 161 2.12 16.40 -2.17
C THR A 161 1.03 16.56 -1.12
N THR A 162 0.51 15.46 -0.57
CA THR A 162 -0.48 15.47 0.51
C THR A 162 0.06 16.18 1.75
N GLY A 163 1.31 15.89 2.13
CA GLY A 163 1.98 16.54 3.25
C GLY A 163 2.25 18.03 3.00
N ILE A 164 2.60 18.39 1.77
CA ILE A 164 2.81 19.80 1.37
C ILE A 164 1.50 20.58 1.43
N LEU A 165 0.40 20.03 0.89
CA LEU A 165 -0.92 20.66 0.95
C LEU A 165 -1.41 20.79 2.39
N ALA A 166 -1.22 19.77 3.23
CA ALA A 166 -1.56 19.82 4.65
C ALA A 166 -0.74 20.89 5.39
N ALA A 167 0.56 21.01 5.10
CA ALA A 167 1.41 22.03 5.68
C ALA A 167 0.96 23.44 5.28
N LEU A 168 0.61 23.67 4.01
CA LEU A 168 0.11 24.95 3.50
C LEU A 168 -1.26 25.34 4.10
N ALA A 169 -2.06 24.35 4.52
CA ALA A 169 -3.33 24.57 5.19
C ALA A 169 -3.19 24.76 6.72
N ALA A 170 -1.98 24.58 7.28
CA ALA A 170 -1.73 24.73 8.71
C ALA A 170 -1.65 26.22 9.13
N ASP A 171 -1.89 26.48 10.42
CA ASP A 171 -1.84 27.83 10.98
C ASP A 171 -0.46 28.47 10.83
N SER A 172 -0.44 29.80 10.67
CA SER A 172 0.77 30.58 10.38
C SER A 172 1.89 30.40 11.41
N SER A 173 1.55 30.06 12.66
CA SER A 173 2.50 29.78 13.74
C SER A 173 3.26 28.46 13.55
N SER A 174 2.64 27.46 12.91
CA SER A 174 3.18 26.11 12.71
C SER A 174 3.66 25.86 11.28
N LEU A 175 3.29 26.73 10.33
CA LEU A 175 3.58 26.62 8.90
C LEU A 175 5.05 26.31 8.59
N LYS A 176 6.00 26.94 9.29
CA LYS A 176 7.44 26.70 9.06
C LYS A 176 7.82 25.26 9.38
N SER A 177 7.41 24.76 10.55
CA SER A 177 7.75 23.41 11.02
C SER A 177 7.05 22.32 10.18
N THR A 178 5.78 22.52 9.84
CA THR A 178 5.01 21.56 9.02
C THR A 178 5.53 21.50 7.58
N LEU A 179 5.89 22.65 6.99
CA LEU A 179 6.44 22.70 5.64
C LEU A 179 7.86 22.12 5.58
N GLN A 180 8.67 22.36 6.62
CA GLN A 180 9.99 21.73 6.73
C GLN A 180 9.85 20.20 6.76
N LEU A 181 8.93 19.66 7.57
CA LEU A 181 8.67 18.22 7.62
C LEU A 181 8.19 17.67 6.26
N ALA A 182 7.30 18.39 5.58
CA ALA A 182 6.82 18.01 4.25
C ALA A 182 7.95 17.98 3.21
N PHE A 183 8.84 18.97 3.22
CA PHE A 183 10.01 18.99 2.34
C PHE A 183 11.05 17.93 2.69
N CYS A 184 11.30 17.65 3.97
CA CYS A 184 12.13 16.52 4.37
C CYS A 184 11.60 15.22 3.76
N HIS A 185 10.27 15.00 3.79
CA HIS A 185 9.66 13.82 3.19
C HIS A 185 9.79 13.80 1.65
N LEU A 186 9.59 14.93 0.98
CA LEU A 186 9.79 15.06 -0.47
C LEU A 186 11.25 14.74 -0.87
N PHE A 187 12.21 15.42 -0.25
CA PHE A 187 13.63 15.25 -0.59
C PHE A 187 14.17 13.87 -0.22
N PHE A 188 13.68 13.26 0.85
CA PHE A 188 14.00 11.87 1.19
C PHE A 188 13.58 10.90 0.07
N ASN A 189 12.37 11.05 -0.47
CA ASN A 189 11.90 10.20 -1.57
C ASN A 189 12.67 10.48 -2.87
N ILE A 190 12.90 11.75 -3.22
CA ILE A 190 13.64 12.12 -4.44
C ILE A 190 15.09 11.62 -4.37
N SER A 191 15.78 11.85 -3.26
CA SER A 191 17.17 11.39 -3.08
C SER A 191 17.27 9.87 -3.11
N GLY A 192 16.34 9.15 -2.46
CA GLY A 192 16.26 7.69 -2.54
C GLY A 192 16.11 7.20 -3.98
N ILE A 193 15.24 7.84 -4.78
CA ILE A 193 15.08 7.48 -6.19
C ILE A 193 16.36 7.76 -6.97
N LEU A 194 16.99 8.92 -6.79
CA LEU A 194 18.24 9.29 -7.47
C LEU A 194 19.40 8.35 -7.13
N ILE A 195 19.43 7.78 -5.93
CA ILE A 195 20.46 6.82 -5.52
C ILE A 195 20.17 5.43 -6.10
N PHE A 196 18.94 4.92 -5.94
CA PHE A 196 18.63 3.51 -6.23
C PHE A 196 18.17 3.23 -7.67
N TYR A 197 17.60 4.21 -8.37
CA TYR A 197 16.96 3.96 -9.67
C TYR A 197 17.86 4.18 -10.90
N PRO A 198 18.68 5.25 -11.01
CA PRO A 198 19.53 5.47 -12.18
C PRO A 198 20.55 4.36 -12.40
N ILE A 199 21.09 3.78 -11.32
CA ILE A 199 22.14 2.76 -11.39
C ILE A 199 21.49 1.38 -11.61
N PRO A 200 21.72 0.71 -12.76
CA PRO A 200 21.04 -0.55 -13.08
C PRO A 200 21.27 -1.67 -12.04
N TRP A 201 22.47 -1.73 -11.45
CA TRP A 201 22.80 -2.73 -10.42
C TRP A 201 22.08 -2.47 -9.08
N MET A 202 21.66 -1.24 -8.80
CA MET A 202 20.94 -0.90 -7.57
C MET A 202 19.44 -1.22 -7.62
N ARG A 203 18.94 -1.69 -8.77
CA ARG A 203 17.55 -2.16 -8.95
C ARG A 203 17.32 -3.58 -8.40
N TRP A 204 18.08 -3.98 -7.38
CA TRP A 204 17.92 -5.25 -6.67
C TRP A 204 16.54 -5.50 -6.02
N PRO A 205 15.71 -4.49 -5.66
CA PRO A 205 14.37 -4.75 -5.12
C PRO A 205 13.47 -5.55 -6.05
N ILE A 206 13.63 -5.42 -7.37
CA ILE A 206 12.85 -6.20 -8.35
C ILE A 206 13.16 -7.70 -8.22
N GLY A 207 14.45 -8.05 -8.06
CA GLY A 207 14.88 -9.42 -7.86
C GLY A 207 14.37 -10.00 -6.55
N LEU A 208 14.38 -9.21 -5.46
CA LEU A 208 13.82 -9.64 -4.19
C LEU A 208 12.31 -9.82 -4.21
N ALA A 209 11.57 -8.92 -4.88
CA ALA A 209 10.13 -9.07 -5.03
C ALA A 209 9.79 -10.38 -5.76
N ARG A 210 10.54 -10.71 -6.81
CA ARG A 210 10.40 -11.98 -7.55
C ARG A 210 10.75 -13.19 -6.69
N MET A 211 11.85 -13.13 -5.93
CA MET A 211 12.26 -14.19 -5.01
C MET A 211 11.18 -14.43 -3.93
N LEU A 212 10.73 -13.37 -3.27
CA LEU A 212 9.73 -13.43 -2.20
C LEU A 212 8.39 -13.95 -2.74
N GLY A 213 7.98 -13.52 -3.93
CA GLY A 213 6.80 -14.02 -4.63
C GLY A 213 6.88 -15.50 -4.95
N ASN A 214 8.02 -15.98 -5.45
CA ASN A 214 8.24 -17.40 -5.77
C ASN A 214 8.22 -18.29 -4.50
N ILE A 215 8.86 -17.83 -3.42
CA ILE A 215 8.83 -18.54 -2.13
C ILE A 215 7.41 -18.61 -1.59
N THR A 216 6.66 -17.51 -1.66
CA THR A 216 5.26 -17.44 -1.23
C THR A 216 4.35 -18.33 -2.07
N ALA A 217 4.62 -18.45 -3.37
CA ALA A 217 3.91 -19.36 -4.27
C ALA A 217 4.21 -20.84 -3.94
N LYS A 218 5.45 -21.18 -3.56
CA LYS A 218 5.83 -22.54 -3.15
C LYS A 218 5.27 -22.88 -1.76
N TYR A 219 5.35 -21.96 -0.81
CA TYR A 219 4.99 -22.18 0.60
C TYR A 219 3.92 -21.16 1.04
N ARG A 220 2.64 -21.54 1.00
CA ARG A 220 1.53 -20.59 1.30
C ARG A 220 1.59 -20.03 2.73
N TRP A 221 2.02 -20.83 3.70
CA TRP A 221 2.16 -20.42 5.10
C TRP A 221 3.23 -19.32 5.29
N PHE A 222 4.22 -19.27 4.39
CA PHE A 222 5.30 -18.30 4.44
C PHE A 222 4.78 -16.86 4.35
N SER A 223 3.70 -16.61 3.61
CA SER A 223 3.09 -15.26 3.53
C SER A 223 2.60 -14.77 4.90
N VAL A 224 1.89 -15.64 5.64
CA VAL A 224 1.35 -15.31 6.96
C VAL A 224 2.49 -15.12 7.95
N PHE A 225 3.45 -16.03 7.94
CA PHE A 225 4.66 -15.91 8.77
C PHE A 225 5.42 -14.61 8.48
N TYR A 226 5.63 -14.29 7.21
CA TYR A 226 6.30 -13.06 6.79
C TYR A 226 5.55 -11.83 7.29
N LEU A 227 4.23 -11.76 7.13
CA LEU A 227 3.43 -10.63 7.62
C LEU A 227 3.53 -10.46 9.14
N ILE A 228 3.35 -11.54 9.91
CA ILE A 228 3.48 -11.51 11.38
C ILE A 228 4.89 -11.09 11.79
N SER A 229 5.91 -11.67 11.14
CA SER A 229 7.29 -11.40 11.50
C SER A 229 7.71 -9.97 11.16
N MET A 230 7.38 -9.48 9.96
CA MET A 230 7.84 -8.17 9.48
C MET A 230 7.04 -7.00 10.09
N PHE A 231 5.72 -7.15 10.25
CA PHE A 231 4.87 -6.04 10.71
C PHE A 231 4.65 -6.02 12.23
N PHE A 232 4.85 -7.14 12.92
CA PHE A 232 4.63 -7.21 14.38
C PHE A 232 5.90 -7.59 15.13
N LEU A 233 6.48 -8.77 14.89
CA LEU A 233 7.61 -9.25 15.69
C LEU A 233 8.83 -8.34 15.56
N LEU A 234 9.22 -7.94 14.35
CA LEU A 234 10.41 -7.11 14.13
C LEU A 234 10.26 -5.70 14.74
N PRO A 235 9.17 -4.93 14.50
CA PRO A 235 8.97 -3.66 15.16
C PRO A 235 8.93 -3.79 16.68
N LEU A 236 8.28 -4.84 17.20
CA LEU A 236 8.18 -5.08 18.63
C LEU A 236 9.54 -5.43 19.26
N THR A 237 10.37 -6.23 18.59
CA THR A 237 11.70 -6.57 19.09
C THR A 237 12.61 -5.35 19.06
N VAL A 238 12.60 -4.55 17.99
CA VAL A 238 13.37 -3.30 17.90
C VAL A 238 12.90 -2.30 18.96
N PHE A 239 11.60 -2.15 19.17
CA PHE A 239 11.04 -1.29 20.20
C PHE A 239 11.42 -1.77 21.62
N SER A 240 11.26 -3.06 21.90
CA SER A 240 11.64 -3.65 23.20
C SER A 240 13.14 -3.47 23.47
N LEU A 241 13.98 -3.68 22.46
CA LEU A 241 15.41 -3.49 22.55
C LEU A 241 15.79 -2.02 22.78
N SER A 242 15.06 -1.09 22.16
CA SER A 242 15.22 0.35 22.38
C SER A 242 14.91 0.75 23.84
N LEU A 243 13.91 0.13 24.47
CA LEU A 243 13.55 0.39 25.87
C LEU A 243 14.58 -0.15 26.88
N THR A 244 15.30 -1.22 26.52
CA THR A 244 16.23 -1.92 27.44
C THR A 244 17.58 -1.20 27.59
N GLY A 245 17.77 -0.08 26.87
CA GLY A 245 18.96 0.77 26.95
C GLY A 245 19.94 0.56 25.79
N THR A 246 20.76 1.57 25.54
CA THR A 246 21.70 1.63 24.40
C THR A 246 22.71 0.48 24.38
N TRP A 247 23.16 0.03 25.56
CA TRP A 247 24.12 -1.09 25.67
C TRP A 247 23.51 -2.43 25.25
N ALA A 248 22.24 -2.69 25.58
CA ALA A 248 21.54 -3.89 25.12
C ALA A 248 21.33 -3.83 23.60
N LEU A 249 20.99 -2.64 23.08
CA LEU A 249 20.79 -2.43 21.64
C LEU A 249 22.07 -2.66 20.84
N VAL A 250 23.21 -2.15 21.30
CA VAL A 250 24.50 -2.40 20.65
C VAL A 250 24.95 -3.85 20.87
N GLY A 251 24.78 -4.39 22.07
CA GLY A 251 25.23 -5.74 22.44
C GLY A 251 24.49 -6.87 21.73
N ILE A 252 23.20 -6.71 21.45
CA ILE A 252 22.38 -7.72 20.75
C ILE A 252 22.22 -7.35 19.27
N GLY A 253 21.88 -6.09 18.99
CA GLY A 253 21.65 -5.62 17.62
C GLY A 253 22.92 -5.56 16.79
N GLY A 254 24.06 -5.18 17.38
CA GLY A 254 25.34 -5.10 16.70
C GLY A 254 25.80 -6.44 16.13
N PRO A 255 25.92 -7.51 16.94
CA PRO A 255 26.27 -8.84 16.44
C PRO A 255 25.26 -9.39 15.43
N PHE A 256 23.96 -9.17 15.63
CA PHE A 256 22.94 -9.59 14.67
C PHE A 256 23.13 -8.94 13.29
N LEU A 257 23.31 -7.61 13.26
CA LEU A 257 23.58 -6.87 12.02
C LEU A 257 24.89 -7.30 11.36
N LEU A 258 25.93 -7.57 12.16
CA LEU A 258 27.21 -8.07 11.65
C LEU A 258 27.06 -9.43 10.97
N VAL A 259 26.34 -10.37 11.59
CA VAL A 259 26.06 -11.68 11.00
C VAL A 259 25.25 -11.54 9.72
N CYS A 260 24.19 -10.72 9.72
CA CYS A 260 23.42 -10.45 8.50
C CYS A 260 24.28 -9.86 7.38
N PHE A 261 25.17 -8.91 7.70
CA PHE A 261 26.10 -8.33 6.75
C PHE A 261 27.06 -9.37 6.17
N ILE A 262 27.65 -10.22 7.01
CA ILE A 262 28.54 -11.32 6.58
C ILE A 262 27.80 -12.27 5.65
N VAL A 263 26.57 -12.68 5.99
CA VAL A 263 25.75 -13.57 5.16
C VAL A 263 25.44 -12.93 3.81
N ILE A 264 25.09 -11.64 3.78
CA ILE A 264 24.84 -10.90 2.52
C ILE A 264 26.11 -10.86 1.67
N VAL A 265 27.27 -10.53 2.26
CA VAL A 265 28.56 -10.47 1.55
C VAL A 265 28.94 -11.84 0.98
N ILE A 266 28.81 -12.91 1.77
CA ILE A 266 29.09 -14.28 1.31
C ILE A 266 28.15 -14.64 0.15
N ASN A 267 26.86 -14.37 0.25
CA ASN A 267 25.90 -14.65 -0.83
C ASN A 267 26.21 -13.82 -2.10
N LEU A 268 26.62 -12.56 -1.96
CA LEU A 268 27.04 -11.72 -3.09
C LEU A 268 28.30 -12.29 -3.77
N ILE A 269 29.27 -12.78 -2.99
CA ILE A 269 30.49 -13.41 -3.51
C ILE A 269 30.17 -14.76 -4.16
N GLN A 270 29.30 -15.58 -3.57
CA GLN A 270 28.82 -16.84 -4.17
C GLN A 270 28.13 -16.60 -5.52
N HIS A 271 27.42 -15.47 -5.69
CA HIS A 271 26.75 -15.14 -6.95
C HIS A 271 27.72 -14.59 -8.00
N LYS A 272 28.69 -13.75 -7.62
CA LYS A 272 29.65 -13.15 -8.56
C LYS A 272 30.85 -14.03 -8.89
N ARG A 273 31.48 -14.68 -7.90
CA ARG A 273 32.70 -15.52 -8.05
C ARG A 273 32.81 -16.57 -6.93
N ARG A 274 32.35 -17.79 -7.21
CA ARG A 274 32.41 -18.93 -6.26
C ARG A 274 33.84 -19.39 -5.91
N SER A 275 34.80 -19.21 -6.82
CA SER A 275 36.18 -19.69 -6.65
C SER A 275 37.01 -18.94 -5.59
N LEU A 276 36.57 -17.75 -5.16
CA LEU A 276 37.24 -16.96 -4.11
C LEU A 276 36.89 -17.40 -2.69
N LEU A 277 35.84 -18.22 -2.51
CA LEU A 277 35.39 -18.68 -1.19
C LEU A 277 35.98 -20.05 -0.85
N PRO A 278 36.31 -20.32 0.43
CA PRO A 278 36.69 -21.66 0.87
C PRO A 278 35.54 -22.64 0.65
N LEU A 279 35.86 -23.91 0.36
CA LEU A 279 34.91 -24.96 -0.05
C LEU A 279 33.65 -25.05 0.84
N LYS A 280 33.78 -24.83 2.15
CA LYS A 280 32.65 -24.86 3.11
C LYS A 280 31.68 -23.69 2.99
N LEU A 281 32.12 -22.54 2.48
CA LEU A 281 31.31 -21.34 2.27
C LEU A 281 30.86 -21.18 0.81
N GLN A 282 31.20 -22.12 -0.07
CA GLN A 282 30.70 -22.13 -1.45
C GLN A 282 29.25 -22.59 -1.54
N ASN A 283 28.87 -23.53 -0.66
CA ASN A 283 27.51 -24.04 -0.53
C ASN A 283 27.12 -24.08 0.95
N TRP A 284 25.91 -23.67 1.29
CA TRP A 284 25.40 -23.66 2.68
C TRP A 284 25.07 -25.07 3.22
N ASN A 285 25.54 -26.14 2.57
CA ASN A 285 25.26 -27.55 2.92
C ASN A 285 25.85 -27.98 4.27
N PHE A 286 26.78 -27.20 4.83
CA PHE A 286 27.26 -27.42 6.19
C PHE A 286 26.21 -27.05 7.26
N LEU A 287 25.27 -26.15 6.94
CA LEU A 287 24.22 -25.76 7.88
C LEU A 287 23.11 -26.82 7.96
N PRO A 288 22.41 -26.93 9.10
CA PRO A 288 21.23 -27.78 9.21
C PRO A 288 20.18 -27.46 8.14
N LEU A 289 19.46 -28.48 7.67
CA LEU A 289 18.43 -28.36 6.63
C LEU A 289 17.43 -27.21 6.88
N TRP A 290 17.05 -26.98 8.13
CA TRP A 290 16.13 -25.90 8.52
C TRP A 290 16.65 -24.48 8.26
N MET A 291 17.98 -24.28 8.20
CA MET A 291 18.59 -22.97 7.97
C MET A 291 18.76 -22.63 6.49
N HIS A 292 18.67 -23.62 5.59
CA HIS A 292 18.84 -23.40 4.16
C HIS A 292 17.67 -23.91 3.30
N SER A 293 16.72 -24.66 3.87
CA SER A 293 15.52 -25.15 3.22
C SER A 293 14.29 -25.00 4.12
N LEU A 294 13.18 -24.55 3.53
CA LEU A 294 11.87 -24.44 4.20
C LEU A 294 11.05 -25.74 4.14
N GLU A 295 11.51 -26.74 3.38
CA GLU A 295 10.81 -28.03 3.17
C GLU A 295 10.45 -28.78 4.46
N PRO A 296 11.34 -28.94 5.46
CA PRO A 296 10.98 -29.70 6.66
C PRO A 296 9.90 -28.98 7.51
N ILE A 297 9.87 -27.65 7.46
CA ILE A 297 8.86 -26.84 8.16
C ILE A 297 7.52 -26.96 7.43
N ASP A 298 7.56 -26.93 6.09
CA ASP A 298 6.38 -27.06 5.24
C ASP A 298 5.66 -28.39 5.46
N GLU A 299 6.38 -29.50 5.55
CA GLU A 299 5.77 -30.81 5.84
C GLU A 299 5.05 -30.85 7.19
N ILE A 300 5.61 -30.21 8.21
CA ILE A 300 5.01 -30.15 9.56
C ILE A 300 3.75 -29.29 9.52
N ILE A 301 3.82 -28.12 8.87
CA ILE A 301 2.68 -27.21 8.75
C ILE A 301 1.58 -27.84 7.90
N ALA A 302 1.91 -28.52 6.80
CA ALA A 302 0.93 -29.22 5.97
C ALA A 302 0.17 -30.27 6.78
N LYS A 303 0.88 -31.11 7.56
CA LYS A 303 0.26 -32.10 8.45
C LYS A 303 -0.63 -31.46 9.53
N LEU A 304 -0.20 -30.34 10.10
CA LEU A 304 -1.00 -29.59 11.06
C LEU A 304 -2.26 -28.99 10.41
N VAL A 305 -2.12 -28.34 9.26
CA VAL A 305 -3.23 -27.73 8.51
C VAL A 305 -4.23 -28.77 8.06
N GLU A 306 -3.82 -29.94 7.56
CA GLU A 306 -4.72 -31.04 7.22
C GLU A 306 -5.53 -31.53 8.43
N ARG A 307 -4.87 -31.62 9.59
CA ARG A 307 -5.52 -32.03 10.85
C ARG A 307 -6.57 -31.02 11.32
N PHE A 308 -6.35 -29.72 11.11
CA PHE A 308 -7.31 -28.65 11.42
C PHE A 308 -8.37 -28.47 10.32
N ALA A 309 -8.03 -28.70 9.05
CA ALA A 309 -8.94 -28.59 7.92
C ALA A 309 -9.98 -29.73 7.90
N CYS A 310 -9.63 -30.95 8.31
CA CYS A 310 -10.61 -32.02 8.53
C CYS A 310 -11.66 -31.67 9.60
N LEU A 311 -11.32 -30.82 10.57
CA LEU A 311 -12.28 -30.29 11.55
C LEU A 311 -13.20 -29.20 10.97
N ALA A 312 -12.69 -28.41 10.01
CA ALA A 312 -13.43 -27.31 9.38
C ALA A 312 -14.22 -27.72 8.12
N CYS A 313 -13.86 -28.83 7.46
CA CYS A 313 -14.54 -29.35 6.27
C CYS A 313 -15.97 -29.82 6.52
N CYS A 314 -16.39 -30.01 7.78
CA CYS A 314 -17.79 -30.24 8.13
C CYS A 314 -18.64 -28.94 8.18
N ALA A 315 -18.04 -27.75 8.01
CA ALA A 315 -18.73 -26.45 8.14
C ALA A 315 -18.58 -25.49 6.92
N GLY A 316 -17.90 -25.91 5.85
CA GLY A 316 -17.31 -24.98 4.86
C GLY A 316 -17.89 -24.99 3.43
N ASP A 317 -19.14 -25.40 3.19
CA ASP A 317 -19.70 -25.48 1.83
C ASP A 317 -19.96 -24.10 1.18
N GLN A 318 -20.09 -23.04 1.99
CA GLN A 318 -20.46 -21.70 1.52
C GLN A 318 -19.31 -20.95 0.79
N SER A 319 -18.05 -21.13 1.20
CA SER A 319 -16.91 -20.34 0.68
C SER A 319 -16.43 -20.79 -0.71
N ARG A 320 -16.67 -22.06 -1.08
CA ARG A 320 -16.40 -22.57 -2.43
C ARG A 320 -17.36 -22.01 -3.47
N HIS A 321 -18.60 -21.74 -3.07
CA HIS A 321 -19.60 -21.11 -3.94
C HIS A 321 -19.25 -19.66 -4.29
N ASP A 322 -18.75 -18.88 -3.32
CA ASP A 322 -18.36 -17.48 -3.55
C ASP A 322 -17.11 -17.34 -4.44
N ALA A 323 -16.10 -18.20 -4.24
CA ALA A 323 -14.90 -18.21 -5.08
C ALA A 323 -15.22 -18.61 -6.54
N ALA A 324 -16.15 -19.55 -6.74
CA ALA A 324 -16.61 -19.96 -8.06
C ALA A 324 -17.48 -18.89 -8.76
N ALA A 325 -18.17 -18.03 -8.00
CA ALA A 325 -18.90 -16.88 -8.54
C ALA A 325 -17.93 -15.78 -9.00
N GLN A 326 -16.90 -15.48 -8.20
CA GLN A 326 -15.91 -14.46 -8.52
C GLN A 326 -15.02 -14.84 -9.71
N SER A 327 -14.65 -16.11 -9.85
CA SER A 327 -13.94 -16.63 -11.02
C SER A 327 -14.77 -16.48 -12.32
N ARG A 328 -16.08 -16.73 -12.25
CA ARG A 328 -16.99 -16.57 -13.40
C ARG A 328 -17.16 -15.10 -13.82
N GLU A 329 -17.16 -14.16 -12.88
CA GLU A 329 -17.13 -12.72 -13.22
C GLU A 329 -15.82 -12.31 -13.87
N LEU A 330 -14.69 -12.82 -13.37
CA LEU A 330 -13.37 -12.56 -13.94
C LEU A 330 -13.27 -13.08 -15.38
N HIS A 331 -13.80 -14.28 -15.64
CA HIS A 331 -13.85 -14.86 -16.98
C HIS A 331 -14.74 -14.06 -17.94
N ARG A 332 -15.89 -13.56 -17.45
CA ARG A 332 -16.79 -12.68 -18.21
C ARG A 332 -16.12 -11.35 -18.55
N TRP A 333 -15.32 -10.82 -17.63
CA TRP A 333 -14.53 -9.61 -17.84
C TRP A 333 -13.41 -9.81 -18.86
N LEU A 334 -12.67 -10.93 -18.79
CA LEU A 334 -11.62 -11.27 -19.76
C LEU A 334 -12.18 -11.35 -21.19
N VAL A 335 -13.31 -12.04 -21.38
CA VAL A 335 -13.99 -12.14 -22.69
C VAL A 335 -14.46 -10.77 -23.18
N SER A 336 -14.94 -9.90 -22.28
CA SER A 336 -15.36 -8.54 -22.64
C SER A 336 -14.17 -7.68 -23.10
N VAL A 337 -13.03 -7.77 -22.41
CA VAL A 337 -11.80 -7.05 -22.76
C VAL A 337 -11.21 -7.54 -24.08
N GLU A 338 -11.24 -8.85 -24.33
CA GLU A 338 -10.76 -9.45 -25.58
C GLU A 338 -11.62 -9.01 -26.78
N ASN A 339 -12.95 -8.99 -26.62
CA ASN A 339 -13.88 -8.49 -27.64
C ASN A 339 -13.69 -6.99 -27.95
N VAL A 340 -13.43 -6.16 -26.94
CA VAL A 340 -13.12 -4.74 -27.15
C VAL A 340 -11.77 -4.59 -27.89
N THR A 341 -10.78 -5.40 -27.53
CA THR A 341 -9.45 -5.38 -28.17
C THR A 341 -9.53 -5.78 -29.64
N LEU A 342 -10.35 -6.78 -29.97
CA LEU A 342 -10.61 -7.20 -31.35
C LEU A 342 -11.33 -6.11 -32.17
N ARG A 343 -12.33 -5.44 -31.60
CA ARG A 343 -13.03 -4.33 -32.28
C ARG A 343 -12.12 -3.14 -32.58
N VAL A 344 -11.20 -2.82 -31.67
CA VAL A 344 -10.23 -1.74 -31.90
C VAL A 344 -9.23 -2.12 -33.01
N ARG A 345 -8.76 -3.37 -33.05
CA ARG A 345 -7.89 -3.86 -34.14
C ARG A 345 -8.60 -3.85 -35.49
N LEU A 346 -9.85 -4.34 -35.54
CA LEU A 346 -10.65 -4.32 -36.77
C LEU A 346 -10.92 -2.89 -37.27
N ASN A 347 -11.23 -1.96 -36.37
CA ASN A 347 -11.41 -0.56 -36.75
C ASN A 347 -10.10 0.10 -37.22
N GLN A 348 -8.94 -0.27 -36.66
CA GLN A 348 -7.66 0.21 -37.18
C GLN A 348 -7.34 -0.38 -38.56
N GLU A 349 -7.56 -1.68 -38.78
CA GLU A 349 -7.35 -2.29 -40.10
C GLU A 349 -8.31 -1.74 -41.17
N LEU A 350 -9.55 -1.43 -40.81
CA LEU A 350 -10.50 -0.78 -41.72
C LEU A 350 -10.06 0.65 -42.08
N ASN A 351 -9.62 1.41 -41.07
CA ASN A 351 -9.17 2.79 -41.27
C ASN A 351 -7.86 2.87 -42.05
N ASP A 352 -6.93 1.92 -41.85
CA ASP A 352 -5.70 1.83 -42.64
C ASP A 352 -5.98 1.44 -44.09
N LYS A 353 -6.99 0.58 -44.35
CA LYS A 353 -7.43 0.21 -45.71
C LYS A 353 -8.13 1.35 -46.46
N GLU A 354 -8.90 2.20 -45.79
CA GLU A 354 -9.48 3.40 -46.41
C GLU A 354 -8.41 4.43 -46.77
N VAL A 355 -7.38 4.60 -45.95
CA VAL A 355 -6.28 5.56 -46.20
C VAL A 355 -5.36 5.12 -47.35
N THR A 356 -5.20 3.82 -47.62
CA THR A 356 -4.45 3.32 -48.80
C THR A 356 -5.21 3.34 -50.12
N ASN A 357 -6.52 3.59 -50.12
CA ASN A 357 -7.36 3.64 -51.33
C ASN A 357 -7.74 5.08 -51.77
N LEU A 358 -7.12 6.09 -51.15
CA LEU A 358 -7.11 7.50 -51.53
C LEU A 358 -5.69 7.89 -51.91
#